data_AF-A0A6P2LEU0-F1
#
_entry.id   AF-A0A6P2LEU0-F1
#
_cell.length_a   1.000
_cell.length_b   1.000
_cell.length_c   1.000
_cell.angle_alpha   90.00
_cell.angle_beta   90.00
_cell.angle_gamma   90.00
#
_symmetry.space_group_name_H-M   'P 1'
#
loop_
_entity.id
_entity.type
_entity.pdbx_description
1 polymer ?
#
loop_
_entity_poly.entity_id
_entity_poly.type
_entity_poly.pdbx_seq_one_letter_code
_entity_poly.pdbx_strand_id
1 'polypeptide(L)'
;MAMPKKIPAAERVLAVMIPGQVECPSVLAKRFSTSAAILRPVLEQLADDGALSRVRQPYVKHPNYILAGTEKRVELREKYVGTPAAPRTYFVMTGDLDSYAADIRRHADLCMMVRR
;
A
#
# COMPACT_ATOMS: atom_id res chain seq x y z
N MET A 1 -33.42 -23.04 2.71
CA MET A 1 -32.70 -23.70 1.59
C MET A 1 -31.26 -23.22 1.59
N ALA A 2 -30.30 -24.08 1.95
CA ALA A 2 -28.89 -23.74 1.86
C ALA A 2 -28.47 -23.84 0.38
N MET A 3 -28.21 -22.70 -0.26
CA MET A 3 -27.64 -22.72 -1.61
C MET A 3 -26.29 -23.44 -1.56
N PRO A 4 -25.96 -24.32 -2.53
CA PRO A 4 -24.66 -24.96 -2.58
C PRO A 4 -23.59 -23.87 -2.64
N LYS A 5 -22.74 -23.83 -1.61
CA LYS A 5 -21.62 -22.89 -1.53
C LYS A 5 -20.71 -23.18 -2.72
N LYS A 6 -20.78 -22.36 -3.77
CA LYS A 6 -19.87 -22.44 -4.91
C LYS A 6 -18.48 -22.02 -4.44
N ILE A 7 -17.68 -23.00 -4.01
CA ILE A 7 -16.27 -22.81 -3.70
C ILE A 7 -15.55 -22.74 -5.06
N PRO A 8 -14.87 -21.63 -5.38
CA PRO A 8 -14.11 -21.53 -6.62
C PRO A 8 -12.91 -22.47 -6.56
N ALA A 9 -12.63 -23.14 -7.69
CA ALA A 9 -11.45 -23.98 -7.83
C ALA A 9 -10.16 -23.14 -7.76
N ALA A 10 -9.11 -23.71 -7.17
CA ALA A 10 -7.82 -23.04 -6.93
C ALA A 10 -7.21 -22.45 -8.21
N GLU A 11 -7.26 -23.19 -9.32
CA GLU A 11 -6.77 -22.74 -10.63
C GLU A 11 -7.48 -21.49 -11.14
N ARG A 12 -8.80 -21.40 -10.92
CA ARG A 12 -9.59 -20.24 -11.33
C ARG A 12 -9.26 -19.02 -10.47
N VAL A 13 -8.94 -19.24 -9.19
CA VAL A 13 -8.48 -18.17 -8.30
C VAL A 13 -7.16 -17.60 -8.80
N LEU A 14 -6.19 -18.46 -9.10
CA LEU A 14 -4.88 -18.04 -9.63
C LEU A 14 -5.01 -17.32 -10.98
N ALA A 15 -5.85 -17.80 -11.90
CA ALA A 15 -6.05 -17.20 -13.21
C ALA A 15 -6.65 -15.77 -13.16
N VAL A 16 -7.36 -15.43 -12.09
CA VAL A 16 -7.98 -14.10 -11.91
C VAL A 16 -7.05 -13.13 -11.18
N MET A 17 -6.01 -13.63 -10.51
CA MET A 17 -5.06 -12.78 -9.80
C MET A 17 -4.09 -12.11 -10.77
N ILE A 18 -3.80 -10.84 -10.50
CA ILE A 18 -2.89 -10.04 -11.32
C ILE A 18 -1.48 -10.14 -10.70
N PRO A 19 -0.45 -10.53 -11.48
CA PRO A 19 0.93 -10.55 -11.02
C PRO A 19 1.36 -9.21 -10.41
N GLY A 20 1.94 -9.24 -9.20
CA GLY A 20 2.42 -8.06 -8.50
C GLY A 20 1.35 -7.21 -7.81
N GLN A 21 0.09 -7.62 -7.87
CA GLN A 21 -1.01 -6.96 -7.16
C GLN A 21 -1.35 -7.71 -5.87
N VAL A 22 -1.43 -6.96 -4.77
CA VAL A 22 -1.95 -7.46 -3.50
C VAL A 22 -3.47 -7.50 -3.59
N GLU A 23 -4.05 -8.68 -3.47
CA GLU A 23 -5.48 -8.92 -3.56
C GLU A 23 -6.08 -9.20 -2.19
N CYS A 24 -7.14 -8.48 -1.86
CA CYS A 24 -7.90 -8.67 -0.63
C CYS A 24 -8.92 -9.81 -0.83
N PRO A 25 -9.09 -10.73 0.15
CA PRO A 25 -10.05 -11.83 0.03
C PRO A 25 -11.50 -11.37 -0.24
N SER A 26 -11.90 -10.20 0.25
CA SER A 26 -13.22 -9.62 0.00
C SER A 26 -13.39 -9.15 -1.44
N VAL A 27 -12.34 -8.63 -2.07
CA VAL A 27 -12.35 -8.17 -3.48
C VAL A 27 -12.39 -9.38 -4.40
N LEU A 28 -11.55 -10.40 -4.13
CA LEU A 28 -11.58 -11.65 -4.88
C LEU A 28 -12.95 -12.34 -4.75
N ALA A 29 -13.53 -12.38 -3.55
CA ALA A 29 -14.84 -13.00 -3.34
C ALA A 29 -15.95 -12.34 -4.18
N LYS A 30 -15.91 -11.01 -4.38
CA LYS A 30 -16.85 -10.31 -5.28
C LYS A 30 -16.74 -10.80 -6.73
N ARG A 31 -15.52 -11.06 -7.23
CA ARG A 31 -15.29 -11.56 -8.60
C ARG A 31 -15.89 -12.96 -8.81
N PHE A 32 -15.96 -13.77 -7.75
CA PHE A 32 -16.54 -15.11 -7.78
C PHE A 32 -17.99 -15.18 -7.26
N SER A 33 -18.64 -14.03 -7.02
CA SER A 33 -19.99 -13.94 -6.44
C SER A 33 -20.17 -14.80 -5.18
N THR A 34 -19.15 -14.81 -4.32
CA THR A 34 -19.07 -15.62 -3.11
C THR A 34 -18.68 -14.76 -1.90
N SER A 35 -18.53 -15.37 -0.73
CA SER A 35 -18.09 -14.69 0.48
C SER A 35 -16.60 -14.95 0.77
N ALA A 36 -15.95 -13.97 1.40
CA ALA A 36 -14.56 -14.11 1.81
C ALA A 36 -14.34 -15.28 2.79
N ALA A 37 -15.34 -15.62 3.61
CA ALA A 37 -15.26 -16.75 4.54
C ALA A 37 -15.15 -18.10 3.80
N ILE A 38 -15.78 -18.22 2.64
CA ILE A 38 -15.73 -19.42 1.80
C ILE A 38 -14.43 -19.48 0.99
N LEU A 39 -13.93 -18.33 0.54
CA LEU A 39 -12.72 -18.25 -0.27
C LEU A 39 -11.42 -18.42 0.54
N ARG A 40 -11.43 -18.03 1.82
CA ARG A 40 -10.24 -18.05 2.69
C ARG A 40 -9.54 -19.41 2.78
N PRO A 41 -10.22 -20.53 3.04
CA PRO A 41 -9.56 -21.84 3.11
C PRO A 41 -8.78 -22.17 1.82
N VAL A 42 -9.32 -21.79 0.66
CA VAL A 42 -8.66 -22.01 -0.64
C VAL A 42 -7.41 -21.14 -0.78
N LEU A 43 -7.47 -19.88 -0.35
CA LEU A 43 -6.31 -18.97 -0.38
C LEU A 43 -5.22 -19.38 0.60
N GLU A 44 -5.59 -19.85 1.79
CA GLU A 44 -4.64 -20.38 2.77
C GLU A 44 -3.96 -21.65 2.25
N GLN A 45 -4.72 -22.57 1.66
CA GLN A 45 -4.16 -23.77 1.04
C GLN A 45 -3.18 -23.41 -0.10
N LEU A 46 -3.57 -22.50 -0.99
CA LEU A 46 -2.68 -22.01 -2.06
C LEU A 46 -1.43 -21.31 -1.54
N ALA A 47 -1.50 -20.69 -0.36
CA ALA A 47 -0.34 -20.09 0.29
C ALA A 47 0.57 -21.15 0.93
N ASP A 48 0.00 -22.22 1.48
CA ASP A 48 0.77 -23.36 2.01
C ASP A 48 1.43 -24.17 0.89
N ASP A 49 0.77 -24.29 -0.26
CA ASP A 49 1.32 -24.89 -1.48
C ASP A 49 2.40 -24.00 -2.15
N GLY A 50 2.63 -22.78 -1.64
CA GLY A 50 3.65 -21.86 -2.15
C GLY A 50 3.28 -21.11 -3.42
N ALA A 51 2.04 -21.21 -3.91
CA ALA A 51 1.56 -20.46 -5.06
C ALA A 51 1.25 -19.00 -4.71
N LEU A 52 0.89 -18.73 -3.46
CA LEU A 52 0.59 -17.39 -2.94
C LEU A 52 1.49 -17.03 -1.75
N SER A 53 1.82 -15.75 -1.65
CA SER A 53 2.44 -15.17 -0.46
C SER A 53 1.42 -14.41 0.38
N ARG A 54 1.51 -14.54 1.70
CA ARG A 54 0.69 -13.80 2.67
C ARG A 54 1.28 -12.41 2.89
N VAL A 55 0.51 -11.38 2.60
CA VAL A 55 0.88 -9.97 2.83
C VAL A 55 0.09 -9.42 4.01
N ARG A 56 0.78 -9.13 5.11
CA ARG A 56 0.18 -8.42 6.26
C ARG A 56 0.24 -6.92 6.03
N GLN A 57 -0.93 -6.28 6.02
CA GLN A 57 -1.05 -4.83 6.01
C GLN A 57 -1.41 -4.32 7.41
N PRO A 58 -0.90 -3.14 7.81
CA PRO A 58 -1.29 -2.53 9.07
C PRO A 58 -2.81 -2.28 9.10
N TYR A 59 -3.41 -2.45 10.28
CA TYR A 59 -4.85 -2.26 10.52
C TYR A 59 -5.80 -3.27 9.87
N VAL A 60 -5.30 -4.32 9.20
CA VAL A 60 -6.14 -5.38 8.62
C VAL A 60 -6.05 -6.64 9.51
N LYS A 61 -7.21 -7.13 9.96
CA LYS A 61 -7.30 -8.33 10.83
C LYS A 61 -6.87 -9.63 10.13
N HIS A 62 -7.01 -9.71 8.80
CA HIS A 62 -6.73 -10.90 8.02
C HIS A 62 -5.69 -10.60 6.93
N PRO A 63 -4.85 -11.58 6.56
CA PRO A 63 -3.84 -11.38 5.54
C PRO A 63 -4.49 -11.14 4.17
N ASN A 64 -3.80 -10.35 3.36
CA ASN A 64 -4.02 -10.26 1.92
C ASN A 64 -3.05 -11.20 1.21
N TYR A 65 -3.26 -11.42 -0.09
CA TYR A 65 -2.52 -12.41 -0.85
C TYR A 65 -1.95 -11.80 -2.12
N ILE A 66 -0.77 -12.27 -2.52
CA ILE A 66 -0.11 -11.92 -3.78
C ILE A 66 0.43 -13.20 -4.42
N LEU A 67 0.52 -13.23 -5.75
CA LEU A 67 1.14 -14.36 -6.44
C LEU A 67 2.62 -14.46 -6.04
N ALA A 68 3.04 -15.66 -5.61
CA ALA A 68 4.42 -15.90 -5.20
C ALA A 68 5.39 -15.57 -6.35
N GLY A 69 6.53 -14.97 -6.01
CA GLY A 69 7.55 -14.55 -7.00
C GLY A 69 7.20 -13.29 -7.80
N THR A 70 6.00 -12.72 -7.64
CA THR A 70 5.59 -11.48 -8.32
C THR A 70 5.61 -10.26 -7.40
N GLU A 71 6.02 -10.44 -6.15
CA GLU A 71 6.07 -9.39 -5.15
C GLU A 71 6.87 -8.19 -5.66
N LYS A 72 6.18 -7.06 -5.91
CA LYS A 72 6.90 -5.80 -6.14
C LYS A 72 7.69 -5.50 -4.88
N ARG A 73 9.01 -5.47 -5.01
CA ARG A 73 9.91 -4.99 -3.97
C ARG A 73 9.42 -3.59 -3.60
N VAL A 74 8.79 -3.46 -2.44
CA VAL A 74 8.45 -2.15 -1.89
C VAL A 74 9.80 -1.53 -1.59
N GLU A 75 10.31 -0.72 -2.52
CA GLU A 75 11.33 0.24 -2.19
C GLU A 75 10.73 1.06 -1.05
N LEU A 76 11.24 0.82 0.15
CA LEU A 76 10.97 1.65 1.31
C LEU A 76 11.30 3.06 0.85
N ARG A 77 10.27 3.85 0.50
CA ARG A 77 10.42 5.27 0.24
C ARG A 77 11.28 5.81 1.35
N GLU A 78 12.46 6.29 0.99
CA GLU A 78 13.44 6.83 1.91
C GLU A 78 12.69 7.78 2.84
N LYS A 79 12.57 7.37 4.11
CA LYS A 79 11.92 8.20 5.12
C LYS A 79 12.70 9.51 5.13
N TYR A 80 11.98 10.62 5.01
CA TYR A 80 12.53 11.97 5.13
C TYR A 80 13.57 12.04 6.26
N VAL A 81 14.86 12.19 5.91
CA VAL A 81 15.99 12.35 6.84
C VAL A 81 16.27 13.85 7.09
N GLY A 82 15.30 14.71 6.78
CA GLY A 82 15.39 16.14 7.09
C GLY A 82 14.86 16.41 8.49
N THR A 83 15.51 17.28 9.24
CA THR A 83 14.93 17.88 10.44
C THR A 83 13.72 18.73 10.01
N PRO A 84 12.49 18.46 10.49
CA PRO A 84 11.35 19.32 10.20
C PRO A 84 11.69 20.76 10.59
N ALA A 85 11.36 21.73 9.73
CA ALA A 85 11.54 23.14 10.06
C ALA A 85 10.74 23.46 11.33
N ALA A 86 11.43 23.82 12.41
CA ALA A 86 10.81 24.18 13.67
C ALA A 86 9.85 25.37 13.47
N PRO A 87 8.71 25.42 14.20
CA PRO A 87 7.79 26.55 14.14
C PRO A 87 8.54 27.84 14.50
N ARG A 88 8.34 28.88 13.69
CA ARG A 88 8.97 30.20 13.88
C ARG A 88 8.50 30.82 15.18
N THR A 89 9.44 31.15 16.05
CA THR A 89 9.23 32.01 17.24
C THR A 89 9.71 33.44 17.01
N TYR A 90 9.91 33.87 15.76
CA TYR A 90 10.40 35.21 15.47
C TYR A 90 9.24 36.19 15.33
N PHE A 91 9.17 37.07 16.32
CA PHE A 91 8.37 38.28 16.37
C PHE A 91 8.77 39.17 15.18
N VAL A 92 7.85 39.40 14.24
CA VAL A 92 8.06 40.26 13.06
C VAL A 92 8.04 41.72 13.52
N MET A 93 9.18 42.25 13.98
CA MET A 93 9.32 43.70 14.24
C MET A 93 10.66 44.32 13.81
N THR A 94 11.47 43.63 13.03
CA THR A 94 12.64 44.25 12.38
C THR A 94 12.48 44.07 10.89
N GLY A 95 12.00 45.13 10.21
CA GLY A 95 11.70 45.17 8.78
C GLY A 95 12.94 45.02 7.91
N ASP A 96 13.56 43.85 7.94
CA ASP A 96 14.72 43.50 7.13
C ASP A 96 14.28 42.58 5.98
N LEU A 97 14.14 43.19 4.80
CA LEU A 97 13.61 42.57 3.59
C LEU A 97 14.56 41.53 2.99
N ASP A 98 15.84 41.54 3.35
CA ASP A 98 16.83 40.58 2.85
C ASP A 98 16.58 39.19 3.42
N SER A 99 16.10 39.11 4.66
CA SER A 99 15.70 37.84 5.29
C SER A 99 14.51 37.18 4.58
N TYR A 100 13.57 37.99 4.09
CA TYR A 100 12.40 37.53 3.34
C TYR A 100 12.79 37.05 1.93
N ALA A 101 13.72 37.74 1.26
CA ALA A 101 14.24 37.32 -0.03
C ALA A 101 15.03 35.99 0.06
N ALA A 102 15.82 35.80 1.13
CA ALA A 102 16.54 34.56 1.39
C ALA A 102 15.58 33.38 1.65
N ASP A 103 14.49 33.60 2.39
CA ASP A 103 13.44 32.61 2.62
C ASP A 103 12.73 32.17 1.33
N ILE A 104 12.40 33.12 0.45
CA ILE A 104 11.74 32.81 -0.84
C ILE A 104 12.66 31.92 -1.69
N ARG A 105 13.95 32.23 -1.76
CA ARG A 105 14.93 31.40 -2.49
C ARG A 105 15.01 30.00 -1.89
N ARG A 106 15.06 29.89 -0.56
CA ARG A 106 15.07 28.59 0.14
C ARG A 106 13.80 27.77 -0.15
N HIS A 107 12.63 28.41 -0.21
CA HIS A 107 11.38 27.73 -0.60
C HIS A 107 11.37 27.29 -2.07
N ALA A 108 11.91 28.12 -2.97
CA ALA A 108 12.01 27.78 -4.39
C ALA A 108 12.93 26.56 -4.63
N ASP A 109 14.07 26.50 -3.95
CA ASP A 109 15.01 25.38 -4.04
C ASP A 109 14.39 24.07 -3.52
N LEU A 110 13.65 24.14 -2.41
CA LEU A 110 12.92 23.00 -1.86
C LEU A 110 11.84 22.48 -2.83
N CYS A 111 11.07 23.38 -3.45
CA CYS A 111 10.06 23.01 -4.45
C CYS A 111 10.67 22.38 -5.71
N MET A 112 11.85 22.84 -6.14
CA MET A 112 12.53 22.29 -7.31
C MET A 112 13.20 20.94 -7.03
N MET A 113 13.61 20.66 -5.79
CA MET A 113 14.13 19.34 -5.39
C MET A 113 13.06 18.24 -5.33
N VAL A 114 11.81 18.58 -5.00
CA VAL A 114 10.68 17.61 -4.93
C VAL A 114 10.16 17.20 -6.33
N ARG A 115 10.57 17.90 -7.40
CA ARG A 115 10.15 17.63 -8.78
C ARG A 115 11.07 16.70 -9.58
N ARG A 116 12.15 16.17 -8.98
CA ARG A 116 13.03 15.15 -9.58
C ARG A 116 12.75 13.79 -8.96
#